data_AF-A0A7U4GG65-F1
#
_entry.id   AF-A0A7U4GG65-F1
#
_cell.length_a   1.000
_cell.length_b   1.000
_cell.length_c   1.000
_cell.angle_alpha   90.00
_cell.angle_beta   90.00
_cell.angle_gamma   90.00
#
_symmetry.space_group_name_H-M   'P 1'
#
loop_
_entity.id
_entity.type
_entity.pdbx_description
1 polymer ?
#
loop_
_entity_poly.entity_id
_entity_poly.type
_entity_poly.pdbx_seq_one_letter_code
_entity_poly.pdbx_strand_id
1 'polypeptide(L)'
;MFELTNLHTSPLTVTDEENGQRITIAVGHSAAVNGNFTRHLFTQAGMMRAEQFDAPLNEHADDSGLDITAVRDEYEALFGKKAPSAAKALTLQKAIDSKKAELAQNDVTEPETPADETDNIDNPST
;
A
#
# COMPACT_ATOMS: atom_id res chain seq x y z
N MET A 1 6.90 -5.40 9.95
CA MET A 1 7.69 -6.59 9.56
C MET A 1 8.86 -6.72 10.54
N PHE A 2 9.48 -7.89 10.64
CA PHE A 2 10.68 -8.10 11.44
C PHE A 2 11.86 -8.51 10.57
N GLU A 3 13.05 -7.97 10.86
CA GLU A 3 14.32 -8.41 10.29
C GLU A 3 14.98 -9.32 11.31
N LEU A 4 15.26 -10.55 10.90
CA LEU A 4 15.93 -11.57 11.70
C LEU A 4 17.38 -11.68 11.26
N THR A 5 18.31 -11.22 12.07
CA THR A 5 19.75 -11.36 11.82
C THR A 5 20.31 -12.57 12.57
N ASN A 6 20.97 -13.47 11.85
CA ASN A 6 21.65 -14.61 12.46
C ASN A 6 22.99 -14.20 13.07
N LEU A 7 23.08 -14.26 14.40
CA LEU A 7 24.30 -13.97 15.17
C LEU A 7 25.07 -15.24 15.57
N HIS A 8 24.55 -16.41 15.24
CA HIS A 8 25.14 -17.70 15.55
C HIS A 8 26.15 -18.15 14.50
N THR A 9 27.00 -19.13 14.84
CA THR A 9 28.01 -19.70 13.94
C THR A 9 27.49 -20.78 13.00
N SER A 10 26.18 -21.06 13.03
CA SER A 10 25.52 -22.08 12.21
C SER A 10 24.23 -21.51 11.61
N PRO A 11 23.74 -22.04 10.47
CA PRO A 11 22.46 -21.66 9.92
C PRO A 11 21.32 -21.85 10.93
N LEU A 12 20.43 -20.87 11.02
CA LEU A 12 19.24 -20.94 11.87
C LEU A 12 18.02 -21.14 11.01
N THR A 13 17.20 -22.14 11.33
CA THR A 13 15.90 -22.34 10.68
C THR A 13 14.80 -21.93 11.64
N VAL A 14 14.00 -20.96 11.24
CA VAL A 14 12.82 -20.50 11.96
C VAL A 14 11.55 -20.82 11.17
N THR A 15 10.43 -20.95 11.86
CA THR A 15 9.11 -21.03 11.23
C THR A 15 8.38 -19.74 11.52
N ASP A 16 7.92 -19.05 10.49
CA ASP A 16 7.05 -17.89 10.63
C ASP A 16 5.66 -18.35 11.08
N GLU A 17 5.25 -17.87 12.27
CA GLU A 17 4.00 -18.27 12.93
C GLU A 17 2.76 -17.73 12.20
N GLU A 18 2.91 -16.70 11.36
CA GLU A 18 1.80 -16.08 10.63
C GLU A 18 1.40 -16.88 9.40
N ASN A 19 2.38 -17.38 8.65
CA ASN A 19 2.16 -18.09 7.37
C ASN A 19 2.64 -19.55 7.37
N GLY A 20 3.28 -20.02 8.45
CA GLY A 20 3.84 -21.37 8.56
C GLY A 20 5.10 -21.59 7.71
N GLN A 21 5.67 -20.54 7.11
CA GLN A 21 6.82 -20.65 6.21
C GLN A 21 8.08 -20.98 7.00
N ARG A 22 8.83 -21.99 6.54
CA ARG A 22 10.16 -22.29 7.10
C ARG A 22 11.22 -21.45 6.39
N ILE A 23 12.05 -20.79 7.16
CA ILE A 23 13.03 -19.80 6.70
C ILE A 23 14.37 -20.18 7.30
N THR A 24 15.37 -20.41 6.44
CA THR A 24 16.73 -20.71 6.88
C THR A 24 17.62 -19.49 6.63
N ILE A 25 18.22 -18.98 7.69
CA ILE A 25 19.06 -17.79 7.69
C ILE A 25 20.52 -18.25 7.80
N ALA A 26 21.31 -17.99 6.75
CA ALA A 26 22.73 -18.28 6.75
C ALA A 26 23.49 -17.48 7.84
N VAL A 27 24.69 -17.94 8.19
CA VAL A 27 25.54 -17.28 9.19
C VAL A 27 25.86 -15.85 8.74
N GLY A 28 25.62 -14.86 9.61
CA GLY A 28 25.87 -13.44 9.31
C GLY A 28 24.90 -12.81 8.32
N HIS A 29 23.84 -13.51 7.91
CA HIS A 29 22.79 -12.98 7.03
C HIS A 29 21.54 -12.58 7.83
N SER A 30 20.69 -11.78 7.18
CA SER A 30 19.36 -11.42 7.67
C SER A 30 18.26 -11.96 6.77
N ALA A 31 17.07 -12.14 7.34
CA ALA A 31 15.84 -12.44 6.60
C ALA A 31 14.66 -11.60 7.12
N ALA A 32 13.80 -11.16 6.21
CA ALA A 32 12.58 -10.43 6.54
C ALA A 32 11.40 -11.40 6.74
N VAL A 33 10.62 -11.20 7.80
CA VAL A 33 9.51 -12.07 8.21
C VAL A 33 8.33 -11.25 8.70
N ASN A 34 7.12 -11.77 8.56
CA ASN A 34 5.90 -11.05 8.96
C ASN A 34 5.55 -11.28 10.43
N GLY A 35 5.79 -12.49 10.93
CA GLY A 35 5.53 -12.85 12.32
C GLY A 35 6.34 -12.06 13.35
N ASN A 36 5.91 -12.13 14.62
CA ASN A 36 6.60 -11.49 15.74
C ASN A 36 7.63 -12.45 16.39
N PHE A 37 8.92 -12.15 16.25
CA PHE A 37 10.00 -13.00 16.73
C PHE A 37 10.71 -12.49 17.99
N THR A 38 10.20 -11.44 18.64
CA THR A 38 10.81 -10.89 19.86
C THR A 38 10.85 -11.91 21.01
N ARG A 39 9.93 -12.88 21.03
CA ARG A 39 9.88 -13.95 22.04
C ARG A 39 10.37 -15.31 21.52
N HIS A 40 10.94 -15.38 20.32
CA HIS A 40 11.41 -16.63 19.74
C HIS A 40 12.60 -17.21 20.53
N LEU A 41 12.73 -18.54 20.60
CA LEU A 41 13.77 -19.23 21.37
C LEU A 41 15.19 -18.76 20.99
N PHE A 42 15.45 -18.58 19.70
CA PHE A 42 16.75 -18.08 19.23
C PHE A 42 17.01 -16.61 19.58
N THR A 43 15.95 -15.80 19.69
CA THR A 43 16.05 -14.42 20.16
C THR A 43 16.36 -14.38 21.66
N GLN A 44 15.65 -15.18 22.45
CA GLN A 44 15.87 -15.28 23.89
C GLN A 44 17.26 -15.83 24.26
N ALA A 45 17.77 -16.76 23.44
CA ALA A 45 19.11 -17.32 23.60
C ALA A 45 20.24 -16.41 23.05
N GLY A 46 19.92 -15.24 22.50
CA GLY A 46 20.91 -14.31 21.93
C GLY A 46 21.57 -14.80 20.63
N MET A 47 21.02 -15.84 20.01
CA MET A 47 21.51 -16.40 18.74
C MET A 47 20.98 -15.65 17.51
N MET A 48 19.89 -14.89 17.69
CA MET A 48 19.21 -14.16 16.64
C MET A 48 18.80 -12.79 17.17
N ARG A 49 18.96 -11.75 16.35
CA ARG A 49 18.40 -10.42 16.63
C ARG A 49 17.15 -10.26 15.80
N ALA A 50 16.06 -9.81 16.42
CA ALA A 50 14.80 -9.52 15.75
C ALA A 50 14.52 -8.03 15.87
N GLU A 51 14.53 -7.30 14.75
CA GLU A 51 14.28 -5.87 14.71
C GLU A 51 12.99 -5.57 13.97
N GLN A 52 12.10 -4.79 14.58
CA GLN A 52 10.91 -4.33 13.87
C GLN A 52 11.30 -3.24 12.90
N PHE A 53 10.84 -3.37 11.65
CA PHE A 53 10.96 -2.32 10.66
C PHE A 53 9.67 -2.18 9.86
N ASP A 54 9.44 -0.97 9.40
CA ASP A 54 8.43 -0.70 8.38
C ASP A 54 8.99 -1.20 7.06
N ALA A 55 8.49 -2.36 6.62
CA ALA A 55 8.83 -2.83 5.30
C ALA A 55 8.34 -1.80 4.27
N PRO A 56 9.16 -1.41 3.28
CA PRO A 56 8.60 -0.81 2.09
C PRO A 56 7.56 -1.80 1.57
N LEU A 57 6.32 -1.33 1.35
CA LEU A 57 5.23 -2.12 0.79
C LEU A 57 5.80 -2.94 -0.37
N ASN A 58 5.95 -4.24 -0.16
CA ASN A 58 6.71 -5.10 -1.05
C ASN A 58 5.93 -5.16 -2.38
N GLU A 59 6.40 -4.44 -3.39
CA GLU A 59 5.82 -4.33 -4.75
C GLU A 59 5.93 -5.65 -5.57
N HIS A 60 6.14 -6.77 -4.86
CA HIS A 60 6.41 -8.10 -5.37
C HIS A 60 5.47 -9.16 -4.80
N ALA A 61 4.33 -8.78 -4.20
CA ALA A 61 3.21 -9.71 -4.09
C ALA A 61 2.75 -10.02 -5.53
N ASP A 62 2.92 -11.28 -5.92
CA ASP A 62 2.55 -11.80 -7.24
C ASP A 62 1.26 -11.18 -7.79
N ASP A 63 1.37 -10.64 -9.01
CA ASP A 63 0.32 -10.13 -9.91
C ASP A 63 -0.78 -11.19 -10.22
N SER A 64 -0.80 -12.32 -9.51
CA SER A 64 -1.64 -13.50 -9.77
C SER A 64 -3.05 -13.41 -9.18
N GLY A 65 -3.31 -12.44 -8.32
CA GLY A 65 -4.65 -12.18 -7.76
C GLY A 65 -5.42 -11.03 -8.42
N LEU A 66 -4.75 -10.13 -9.13
CA LEU A 66 -5.38 -9.00 -9.81
C LEU A 66 -5.65 -9.39 -11.26
N ASP A 67 -6.92 -9.40 -11.66
CA ASP A 67 -7.27 -9.55 -13.08
C ASP A 67 -6.81 -8.31 -13.84
N ILE A 68 -5.62 -8.40 -14.44
CA ILE A 68 -5.00 -7.31 -15.21
C ILE A 68 -5.92 -6.81 -16.33
N THR A 69 -6.85 -7.64 -16.82
CA THR A 69 -7.83 -7.23 -17.85
C THR A 69 -8.81 -6.24 -17.24
N ALA A 70 -9.41 -6.60 -16.10
CA ALA A 70 -10.34 -5.73 -15.37
C ALA A 70 -9.67 -4.42 -14.94
N VAL A 71 -8.42 -4.49 -14.46
CA VAL A 71 -7.64 -3.30 -14.08
C VAL A 71 -7.38 -2.39 -15.29
N ARG A 72 -7.13 -2.95 -16.48
CA ARG A 72 -6.93 -2.14 -17.69
C ARG A 72 -8.21 -1.48 -18.18
N ASP A 73 -9.34 -2.19 -18.12
CA ASP A 73 -10.65 -1.66 -18.49
C ASP A 73 -11.03 -0.49 -17.58
N GLU A 74 -10.80 -0.63 -16.27
CA GLU A 74 -11.07 0.44 -15.30
C GLU A 74 -10.12 1.64 -15.46
N TYR A 75 -8.85 1.39 -15.78
CA TYR A 75 -7.92 2.47 -16.12
C TYR A 75 -8.38 3.24 -17.36
N GLU A 76 -8.83 2.55 -18.41
CA GLU A 76 -9.34 3.20 -19.63
C GLU A 76 -10.59 4.03 -19.33
N ALA A 77 -11.50 3.52 -18.49
CA ALA A 77 -12.69 4.26 -18.06
C ALA A 77 -12.36 5.55 -17.29
N LEU A 78 -11.38 5.50 -16.38
CA LEU A 78 -11.02 6.65 -15.53
C LEU A 78 -10.11 7.67 -16.20
N PHE A 79 -9.21 7.23 -17.08
CA PHE A 79 -8.22 8.08 -17.72
C PHE A 79 -8.54 8.40 -19.19
N GLY A 80 -9.57 7.78 -19.78
CA GLY A 80 -9.98 7.96 -21.17
C GLY A 80 -8.95 7.47 -22.19
N LYS A 81 -7.95 6.71 -21.74
CA LYS A 81 -6.84 6.22 -22.57
C LYS A 81 -6.44 4.82 -22.14
N LYS A 82 -6.01 4.02 -23.12
CA LYS A 82 -5.54 2.66 -22.87
C LYS A 82 -4.36 2.65 -21.90
N ALA A 83 -4.45 1.75 -20.93
CA ALA A 83 -3.35 1.47 -20.02
C ALA A 83 -2.09 1.05 -20.79
N PRO A 84 -0.89 1.49 -20.36
CA PRO A 84 0.36 1.01 -20.94
C PRO A 84 0.44 -0.52 -20.85
N SER A 85 0.66 -1.19 -21.99
CA SER A 85 0.73 -2.66 -22.04
C SER A 85 1.91 -3.24 -21.24
N ALA A 86 2.96 -2.46 -21.03
CA ALA A 86 4.13 -2.81 -20.22
C ALA A 86 3.95 -2.55 -18.71
N ALA A 87 2.88 -1.86 -18.29
CA ALA A 87 2.62 -1.62 -16.87
C ALA A 87 2.04 -2.87 -16.20
N LYS A 88 2.49 -3.14 -14.98
CA LYS A 88 2.01 -4.24 -14.13
C LYS A 88 0.64 -3.92 -13.53
N ALA A 89 -0.14 -4.95 -13.16
CA ALA A 89 -1.50 -4.74 -12.66
C ALA A 89 -1.50 -3.91 -11.37
N LEU A 90 -0.55 -4.16 -10.46
CA LEU A 90 -0.37 -3.37 -9.24
C LEU A 90 -0.12 -1.87 -9.51
N THR A 91 0.70 -1.55 -10.51
CA THR A 91 1.01 -0.15 -10.87
C THR A 91 -0.22 0.55 -11.44
N LEU A 92 -0.99 -0.15 -12.27
CA LEU A 92 -2.24 0.36 -12.83
C LEU A 92 -3.30 0.55 -11.75
N GLN A 93 -3.44 -0.41 -10.83
CA GLN A 93 -4.35 -0.35 -9.69
C GLN A 93 -4.05 0.87 -8.81
N LYS A 94 -2.78 1.09 -8.44
CA LYS A 94 -2.39 2.27 -7.65
C LYS A 94 -2.73 3.59 -8.33
N ALA A 95 -2.60 3.67 -9.67
CA ALA A 95 -2.98 4.85 -10.42
C ALA A 95 -4.51 5.05 -10.43
N ILE A 96 -5.28 3.97 -10.57
CA ILE A 96 -6.74 3.96 -10.47
C ILE A 96 -7.20 4.46 -9.10
N ASP A 97 -6.66 3.89 -8.01
CA ASP A 97 -7.02 4.26 -6.64
C ASP A 97 -6.67 5.73 -6.35
N SER A 98 -5.51 6.19 -6.80
CA SER A 98 -5.11 7.60 -6.69
C SER A 98 -6.12 8.50 -7.42
N LYS A 99 -6.51 8.15 -8.65
CA LYS A 99 -7.45 8.94 -9.45
C LYS A 99 -8.86 8.96 -8.86
N LYS A 100 -9.33 7.83 -8.33
CA LYS A 100 -10.62 7.74 -7.62
C LYS A 100 -10.62 8.58 -6.35
N ALA A 101 -9.52 8.58 -5.59
CA ALA A 101 -9.38 9.44 -4.41
C ALA A 101 -9.39 10.94 -4.78
N GLU A 102 -8.72 11.33 -5.86
CA GLU A 102 -8.79 12.70 -6.39
C GLU A 102 -10.22 13.08 -6.82
N LEU A 103 -10.92 12.21 -7.54
CA LEU A 103 -12.31 12.45 -7.96
C LEU A 103 -13.25 12.63 -6.75
N ALA A 104 -13.11 11.78 -5.72
CA ALA A 104 -13.88 11.89 -4.48
C ALA A 104 -13.61 13.19 -3.70
N GLN A 105 -12.43 13.81 -3.88
CA GLN A 105 -12.11 15.11 -3.28
C GLN A 105 -12.63 16.29 -4.10
N ASN A 106 -12.75 16.15 -5.42
CA ASN A 106 -13.26 17.21 -6.29
C ASN A 106 -14.81 17.31 -6.30
N ASP A 107 -15.52 16.28 -5.82
CA ASP A 107 -16.99 16.28 -5.70
C ASP A 107 -17.51 17.10 -4.50
N VAL A 108 -16.64 17.59 -3.61
CA VAL A 108 -17.02 18.38 -2.41
C VAL A 108 -16.92 19.90 -2.65
N THR A 109 -16.63 20.35 -3.87
CA THR A 109 -16.66 21.80 -4.19
C THR A 109 -17.56 22.05 -5.38
N GLU A 110 -18.87 21.91 -5.18
CA GLU A 110 -19.84 22.70 -5.92
C GLU A 110 -19.92 24.06 -5.20
N PRO A 111 -19.30 25.15 -5.72
CA PRO A 111 -19.59 26.48 -5.23
C PRO A 111 -21.03 26.78 -5.65
N GLU A 112 -21.91 26.94 -4.67
CA GLU A 112 -23.23 27.49 -4.92
C GLU A 112 -23.08 28.80 -5.71
N THR A 113 -23.57 28.76 -6.94
CA THR A 113 -23.72 29.89 -7.85
C THR A 113 -24.29 31.09 -7.08
N PRO A 114 -23.65 32.27 -7.09
CA PRO A 114 -24.30 33.47 -6.57
C PRO A 114 -25.40 33.83 -7.56
N ALA A 115 -26.64 33.51 -7.22
CA ALA A 115 -27.80 34.10 -7.88
C ALA A 115 -27.80 35.59 -7.54
N ASP A 116 -27.29 36.34 -8.50
CA ASP A 116 -27.57 37.74 -8.74
C ASP A 116 -29.08 38.01 -8.60
N GLU A 117 -29.46 38.66 -7.50
CA GLU A 117 -30.77 39.31 -7.38
C GLU A 117 -30.51 40.75 -6.94
N THR A 118 -30.07 41.56 -7.92
CA THR A 118 -30.37 42.98 -7.91
C THR A 118 -31.88 43.13 -7.95
N ASP A 119 -32.51 43.46 -6.82
CA ASP A 119 -33.79 44.15 -6.88
C ASP A 119 -33.77 45.44 -6.07
N ASN A 120 -34.18 46.46 -6.80
CA ASN A 120 -34.02 47.86 -6.56
C ASN A 120 -35.29 48.34 -5.85
N ILE A 121 -35.34 48.29 -4.52
CA ILE A 121 -36.45 48.91 -3.78
C ILE A 121 -36.07 50.35 -3.44
N ASP A 122 -36.46 51.17 -4.39
CA ASP A 122 -36.60 52.62 -4.36
C ASP A 122 -37.14 53.12 -3.01
N ASN A 123 -36.43 54.10 -2.45
CA ASN A 123 -36.83 54.88 -1.30
C ASN A 123 -37.55 56.14 -1.81
N PRO A 124 -38.83 56.32 -1.48
CA PRO A 124 -39.33 57.68 -1.30
C PRO A 124 -39.87 57.92 0.11
N SER A 125 -39.29 58.97 0.70
CA SER A 125 -39.73 59.71 1.88
C SER A 125 -41.24 59.95 1.94
N THR A 126 -41.80 59.86 3.14
CA THR A 126 -42.63 60.92 3.79
C THR A 126 -42.55 60.79 5.30
#